data_AF-A0A1V4ZW52-F1
#
_entry.id   AF-A0A1V4ZW52-F1
#
_cell.length_a   1.000
_cell.length_b   1.000
_cell.length_c   1.000
_cell.angle_alpha   90.00
_cell.angle_beta   90.00
_cell.angle_gamma   90.00
#
_symmetry.space_group_name_H-M   'P 1'
#
loop_
_entity.id
_entity.type
_entity.pdbx_description
1 polymer ?
#
loop_
_entity_poly.entity_id
_entity_poly.type
_entity_poly.pdbx_seq_one_letter_code
_entity_poly.pdbx_strand_id
1 'polypeptide(L)'
;MGVREKFSEFRTAYPALISELNLDTINWNVFTCLFLIVIPFLLYIVQWSIVTGMIPYPVAINYFVLTFGNPNPATMFLSNYVHSVFDSGHIYQNALSSIVIFFMMYMFFLVVIPYIRFRIPGFRYRFNPEAFILTLTVTFTFIPFSVSGISIYFGKIMGKSAAWGFSGLLYAFLGFLIYHIVFLFITILLQSSSGIIPPQKESAMITSSQDPEEDRNANGYAVQSAFLVFAGVFIPFLVIALILSELIQPGTGVFAHLGGFMLGFLISPLIEMMTLSPKKKQKIAFGFFLALVVVVPAVFWLAFV
;
A
#
# COMPACT_ATOMS: atom_id res chain seq x y z
N MET A 1 -31.35 -19.20 13.62
CA MET A 1 -30.44 -18.29 14.35
C MET A 1 -30.02 -17.18 13.40
N GLY A 2 -30.50 -15.96 13.63
CA GLY A 2 -30.33 -14.84 12.69
C GLY A 2 -28.92 -14.24 12.77
N VAL A 3 -28.45 -13.61 11.68
CA VAL A 3 -27.17 -12.86 11.66
C VAL A 3 -27.05 -11.88 12.84
N ARG A 4 -28.18 -11.27 13.22
CA ARG A 4 -28.30 -10.34 14.34
C ARG A 4 -28.04 -10.98 15.71
N GLU A 5 -28.43 -12.24 15.87
CA GLU A 5 -28.25 -13.03 17.10
C GLU A 5 -26.79 -13.42 17.28
N LYS A 6 -26.13 -13.90 16.22
CA LYS A 6 -24.68 -14.18 16.23
C LYS A 6 -23.84 -12.93 16.45
N PHE A 7 -24.26 -11.79 15.90
CA PHE A 7 -23.57 -10.52 16.11
C PHE A 7 -23.75 -10.01 17.55
N SER A 8 -24.92 -10.25 18.15
CA SER A 8 -25.16 -9.97 19.57
C SER A 8 -24.27 -10.83 20.46
N GLU A 9 -24.22 -12.15 20.24
CA GLU A 9 -23.35 -13.07 20.98
C GLU A 9 -21.87 -12.71 20.85
N PHE A 10 -21.43 -12.34 19.64
CA PHE A 10 -20.07 -11.85 19.42
C PHE A 10 -19.80 -10.57 20.22
N ARG A 11 -20.78 -9.66 20.30
CA ARG A 11 -20.62 -8.40 21.03
C ARG A 11 -20.56 -8.58 22.54
N THR A 12 -21.31 -9.52 23.10
CA THR A 12 -21.23 -9.87 24.53
C THR A 12 -19.99 -10.67 24.86
N ALA A 13 -19.52 -11.55 23.97
CA ALA A 13 -18.34 -12.37 24.22
C ALA A 13 -17.02 -11.57 24.20
N TYR A 14 -16.97 -10.43 23.47
CA TYR A 14 -15.72 -9.70 23.24
C TYR A 14 -15.86 -8.18 23.43
N PRO A 15 -16.21 -7.70 24.64
CA PRO A 15 -16.42 -6.28 24.90
C PRO A 15 -15.15 -5.43 24.70
N ALA A 16 -13.96 -6.00 24.93
CA ALA A 16 -12.67 -5.33 24.73
C ALA A 16 -12.36 -5.06 23.24
N LEU A 17 -12.64 -6.05 22.37
CA LEU A 17 -12.51 -5.91 20.91
C LEU A 17 -13.45 -4.82 20.38
N ILE A 18 -14.66 -4.73 20.95
CA ILE A 18 -15.66 -3.73 20.57
C ILE A 18 -15.36 -2.35 21.15
N SER A 19 -14.75 -2.26 22.33
CA SER A 19 -14.27 -0.98 22.87
C SER A 19 -13.08 -0.43 22.09
N GLU A 20 -12.17 -1.29 21.62
CA GLU A 20 -11.08 -0.91 20.69
C GLU A 20 -11.66 -0.47 19.34
N LEU A 21 -12.65 -1.19 18.82
CA LEU A 21 -13.40 -0.77 17.64
C LEU A 21 -14.11 0.58 17.85
N ASN A 22 -14.60 0.97 19.03
CA ASN A 22 -15.51 2.13 19.14
C ASN A 22 -14.89 3.52 18.86
N LEU A 23 -13.60 3.73 19.12
CA LEU A 23 -12.88 4.97 18.74
C LEU A 23 -12.25 4.85 17.35
N ASP A 24 -11.85 3.63 16.97
CA ASP A 24 -11.29 3.35 15.64
C ASP A 24 -12.36 3.33 14.54
N THR A 25 -13.59 2.89 14.82
CA THR A 25 -14.68 2.69 13.84
C THR A 25 -15.14 4.01 13.21
N ILE A 26 -15.10 5.13 13.95
CA ILE A 26 -15.43 6.46 13.39
C ILE A 26 -14.36 6.87 12.38
N ASN A 27 -13.08 6.72 12.71
CA ASN A 27 -11.97 6.99 11.79
C ASN A 27 -11.99 6.03 10.58
N TRP A 28 -12.39 4.78 10.78
CA TRP A 28 -12.49 3.78 9.71
C TRP A 28 -13.68 3.99 8.77
N ASN A 29 -14.83 4.46 9.27
CA ASN A 29 -15.96 4.83 8.42
C ASN A 29 -15.65 6.08 7.60
N VAL A 30 -14.96 7.06 8.21
CA VAL A 30 -14.46 8.23 7.47
C VAL A 30 -13.43 7.81 6.42
N PHE A 31 -12.51 6.89 6.76
CA PHE A 31 -11.57 6.31 5.80
C PHE A 31 -12.29 5.60 4.65
N THR A 32 -13.27 4.76 4.96
CA THR A 32 -14.09 4.04 3.98
C THR A 32 -14.78 5.03 3.03
N CYS A 33 -15.47 6.04 3.57
CA CYS A 33 -16.14 7.05 2.75
C CYS A 33 -15.14 7.86 1.92
N LEU A 34 -14.04 8.31 2.51
CA LEU A 34 -13.08 9.17 1.83
C LEU A 34 -12.34 8.43 0.71
N PHE A 35 -11.80 7.24 1.00
CA PHE A 35 -10.95 6.52 0.05
C PHE A 35 -11.72 5.64 -0.93
N LEU A 36 -12.81 4.98 -0.51
CA LEU A 36 -13.57 4.12 -1.44
C LEU A 36 -14.54 4.89 -2.32
N ILE A 37 -14.99 6.07 -1.87
CA ILE A 37 -16.07 6.80 -2.55
C ILE A 37 -15.57 8.17 -2.99
N VAL A 38 -15.17 9.05 -2.06
CA VAL A 38 -14.88 10.45 -2.37
C VAL A 38 -13.71 10.60 -3.35
N ILE A 39 -12.57 9.95 -3.09
CA ILE A 39 -11.40 10.08 -3.97
C ILE A 39 -11.68 9.54 -5.37
N PRO A 40 -12.14 8.29 -5.58
CA PRO A 40 -12.49 7.80 -6.92
C PRO A 40 -13.51 8.69 -7.63
N PHE A 41 -14.50 9.22 -6.91
CA PHE A 41 -15.50 10.11 -7.46
C PHE A 41 -14.92 11.47 -7.89
N LEU A 42 -14.03 12.06 -7.09
CA LEU A 42 -13.34 13.30 -7.45
C LEU A 42 -12.44 13.11 -8.69
N LEU A 43 -11.69 12.00 -8.75
CA LEU A 43 -10.87 11.68 -9.92
C LEU A 43 -11.75 11.48 -11.17
N TYR A 44 -12.89 10.80 -11.01
CA TYR A 44 -13.88 10.66 -12.06
C TYR A 44 -14.39 12.02 -12.55
N ILE A 45 -14.80 12.92 -11.65
CA ILE A 45 -15.29 14.26 -12.01
C ILE A 45 -14.22 15.04 -12.76
N VAL A 46 -12.98 15.08 -12.24
CA VAL A 46 -11.89 15.83 -12.86
C VAL A 46 -11.64 15.34 -14.29
N GLN A 47 -11.52 14.03 -14.48
CA GLN A 47 -11.27 13.47 -15.81
C GLN A 47 -12.48 13.65 -16.74
N TRP A 48 -13.70 13.49 -16.23
CA TRP A 48 -14.93 13.76 -16.97
C TRP A 48 -15.04 15.22 -17.42
N SER A 49 -14.68 16.18 -16.56
CA SER A 49 -14.64 17.60 -16.90
C SER A 49 -13.63 17.93 -18.00
N ILE A 50 -12.54 17.18 -18.11
CA ILE A 50 -11.58 17.33 -19.21
C ILE A 50 -12.15 16.75 -20.51
N VAL A 51 -12.69 15.53 -20.47
CA VAL A 51 -13.24 14.85 -21.66
C VAL A 51 -14.45 15.58 -22.25
N THR A 52 -15.29 16.18 -21.40
CA THR A 52 -16.46 16.96 -21.84
C THR A 52 -16.13 18.39 -22.27
N GLY A 53 -14.86 18.81 -22.15
CA GLY A 53 -14.41 20.15 -22.52
C GLY A 53 -14.79 21.25 -21.53
N MET A 54 -15.30 20.93 -20.33
CA MET A 54 -15.46 21.91 -19.26
C MET A 54 -14.12 22.50 -18.82
N ILE A 55 -13.07 21.67 -18.82
CA ILE A 55 -11.67 22.12 -18.70
C ILE A 55 -11.11 22.26 -20.13
N PRO A 56 -10.70 23.47 -20.56
CA PRO A 56 -10.19 23.67 -21.91
C PRO A 56 -8.94 22.84 -22.21
N TYR A 57 -8.82 22.36 -23.45
CA TYR A 57 -7.68 21.53 -23.89
C TYR A 57 -6.30 22.12 -23.56
N PRO A 58 -6.02 23.42 -23.78
CA PRO A 58 -4.72 23.99 -23.41
C PRO A 58 -4.43 23.93 -21.90
N VAL A 59 -5.47 24.05 -21.08
CA VAL A 59 -5.36 23.90 -19.61
C VAL A 59 -5.05 22.45 -19.28
N ALA A 60 -5.76 21.49 -19.88
CA ALA A 60 -5.52 20.07 -19.66
C ALA A 60 -4.06 19.68 -19.97
N ILE A 61 -3.52 20.13 -21.10
CA ILE A 61 -2.11 19.87 -21.47
C ILE A 61 -1.14 20.51 -20.48
N ASN A 62 -1.33 21.77 -20.11
CA ASN A 62 -0.36 22.51 -19.30
C ASN A 62 -0.32 22.09 -17.82
N TYR A 63 -1.36 21.41 -17.33
CA TYR A 63 -1.49 21.03 -15.93
C TYR A 63 -1.51 19.52 -15.69
N PHE A 64 -2.03 18.70 -16.61
CA PHE A 64 -2.20 17.26 -16.40
C PHE A 64 -1.28 16.38 -17.24
N VAL A 65 -0.53 16.96 -18.20
CA VAL A 65 0.47 16.24 -18.99
C VAL A 65 1.87 16.55 -18.48
N LEU A 66 2.62 15.52 -18.11
CA LEU A 66 4.00 15.66 -17.68
C LEU A 66 4.91 15.77 -18.89
N THR A 67 5.35 16.98 -19.21
CA THR A 67 6.35 17.21 -20.26
C THR A 67 7.75 17.00 -19.68
N PHE A 68 8.59 16.21 -20.36
CA PHE A 68 9.92 15.88 -19.84
C PHE A 68 10.97 16.96 -20.14
N GLY A 69 10.73 17.76 -21.19
CA GLY A 69 11.60 18.88 -21.57
C GLY A 69 11.39 20.14 -20.73
N ASN A 70 10.18 20.36 -20.22
CA ASN A 70 9.86 21.53 -19.40
C ASN A 70 8.83 21.20 -18.30
N PRO A 71 9.16 20.29 -17.37
CA PRO A 71 8.26 19.92 -16.29
C PRO A 71 8.05 21.11 -15.35
N ASN A 72 6.81 21.29 -14.91
CA ASN A 72 6.47 22.27 -13.88
C ASN A 72 5.83 21.58 -12.66
N PRO A 73 5.84 22.20 -11.47
CA PRO A 73 5.32 21.58 -10.25
C PRO A 73 3.87 21.10 -10.37
N ALA A 74 3.03 21.82 -11.10
CA ALA A 74 1.63 21.44 -11.27
C ALA A 74 1.52 20.17 -12.12
N THR A 75 2.24 20.08 -13.23
CA THR A 75 2.29 18.85 -14.05
C THR A 75 2.87 17.68 -13.27
N MET A 76 3.93 17.88 -12.48
CA MET A 76 4.52 16.83 -11.65
C MET A 76 3.54 16.31 -10.59
N PHE A 77 2.63 17.14 -10.11
CA PHE A 77 1.62 16.74 -9.14
C PHE A 77 0.39 16.13 -9.80
N LEU A 78 -0.29 16.89 -10.66
CA LEU A 78 -1.60 16.57 -11.21
C LEU A 78 -1.58 15.44 -12.25
N SER A 79 -0.46 15.18 -12.94
CA SER A 79 -0.35 14.08 -13.92
C SER A 79 -0.47 12.68 -13.30
N ASN A 80 -0.35 12.57 -11.98
CA ASN A 80 -0.50 11.31 -11.24
C ASN A 80 -1.96 10.97 -10.91
N TYR A 81 -2.88 11.91 -11.15
CA TYR A 81 -4.29 11.80 -10.78
C TYR A 81 -5.23 11.60 -11.97
N VAL A 82 -4.75 11.82 -13.19
CA VAL A 82 -5.56 11.72 -14.40
C VAL A 82 -4.80 10.92 -15.44
N HIS A 83 -5.44 9.89 -16.00
CA HIS A 83 -4.83 9.06 -17.03
C HIS A 83 -5.50 9.12 -18.35
N SER A 84 -4.69 9.12 -19.40
CA SER A 84 -5.15 9.23 -20.78
C SER A 84 -6.21 10.32 -20.86
N VAL A 85 -5.77 11.55 -20.60
CA VAL A 85 -6.57 12.72 -20.23
C VAL A 85 -7.77 12.98 -21.16
N PHE A 86 -7.70 12.48 -22.40
CA PHE A 86 -8.72 12.66 -23.44
C PHE A 86 -9.48 11.38 -23.81
N ASP A 87 -9.20 10.26 -23.15
CA ASP A 87 -9.85 8.97 -23.39
C ASP A 87 -10.92 8.71 -22.33
N SER A 88 -12.17 8.66 -22.79
CA SER A 88 -13.34 8.39 -21.96
C SER A 88 -13.39 6.94 -21.44
N GLY A 89 -12.80 5.98 -22.16
CA GLY A 89 -12.72 4.58 -21.75
C GLY A 89 -11.80 4.38 -20.55
N HIS A 90 -10.75 5.22 -20.43
CA HIS A 90 -9.81 5.16 -19.31
C HIS A 90 -10.39 5.71 -18.00
N ILE A 91 -11.42 6.55 -18.03
CA ILE A 91 -12.10 7.06 -16.81
C ILE A 91 -12.60 5.90 -15.95
N TYR A 92 -13.31 4.97 -16.59
CA TYR A 92 -13.91 3.82 -15.89
C TYR A 92 -12.83 2.90 -15.32
N GLN A 93 -11.78 2.62 -16.09
CA GLN A 93 -10.69 1.76 -15.66
C GLN A 93 -9.92 2.33 -14.47
N ASN A 94 -9.66 3.64 -14.45
CA ASN A 94 -8.98 4.30 -13.33
C ASN A 94 -9.83 4.26 -12.06
N ALA A 95 -11.11 4.60 -12.18
CA ALA A 95 -12.05 4.57 -11.06
C ALA A 95 -12.18 3.14 -10.50
N LEU A 96 -12.36 2.15 -11.36
CA LEU A 96 -12.46 0.75 -10.96
C LEU A 96 -11.16 0.26 -10.29
N SER A 97 -9.99 0.55 -10.87
CA SER A 97 -8.70 0.15 -10.30
C SER A 97 -8.48 0.78 -8.92
N SER A 98 -8.87 2.05 -8.75
CA SER A 98 -8.83 2.75 -7.45
C SER A 98 -9.76 2.09 -6.44
N ILE A 99 -11.00 1.80 -6.82
CA ILE A 99 -11.97 1.14 -5.96
C ILE A 99 -11.46 -0.24 -5.54
N VAL A 100 -10.91 -1.03 -6.47
CA VAL A 100 -10.37 -2.36 -6.18
C VAL A 100 -9.21 -2.28 -5.19
N ILE A 101 -8.21 -1.42 -5.41
CA ILE A 101 -7.05 -1.37 -4.50
C ILE A 101 -7.44 -0.87 -3.11
N PHE A 102 -8.30 0.14 -3.02
CA PHE A 102 -8.79 0.63 -1.74
C PHE A 102 -9.69 -0.39 -1.04
N PHE A 103 -10.48 -1.16 -1.79
CA PHE A 103 -11.28 -2.25 -1.24
C PHE A 103 -10.40 -3.38 -0.71
N MET A 104 -9.33 -3.73 -1.41
CA MET A 104 -8.35 -4.70 -0.92
C MET A 104 -7.67 -4.22 0.37
N MET A 105 -7.27 -2.96 0.43
CA MET A 105 -6.73 -2.36 1.67
C MET A 105 -7.77 -2.41 2.79
N TYR A 106 -9.01 -2.00 2.53
CA TYR A 106 -10.12 -2.11 3.48
C TYR A 106 -10.27 -3.54 4.02
N MET A 107 -10.38 -4.54 3.13
CA MET A 107 -10.50 -5.94 3.49
C MET A 107 -9.31 -6.41 4.33
N PHE A 108 -8.10 -6.00 3.96
CA PHE A 108 -6.90 -6.39 4.67
C PHE A 108 -6.87 -5.84 6.12
N PHE A 109 -7.08 -4.53 6.29
CA PHE A 109 -6.97 -3.89 7.61
C PHE A 109 -8.17 -4.13 8.52
N LEU A 110 -9.38 -4.25 7.97
CA LEU A 110 -10.62 -4.34 8.76
C LEU A 110 -11.21 -5.73 8.85
N VAL A 111 -10.83 -6.64 7.95
CA VAL A 111 -11.35 -8.02 7.98
C VAL A 111 -10.24 -9.00 8.30
N VAL A 112 -9.15 -9.01 7.51
CA VAL A 112 -8.09 -10.02 7.63
C VAL A 112 -7.31 -9.88 8.94
N ILE A 113 -6.76 -8.69 9.24
CA ILE A 113 -5.97 -8.48 10.46
C ILE A 113 -6.80 -8.76 11.73
N PRO A 114 -8.02 -8.20 11.88
CA PRO A 114 -8.86 -8.50 13.05
C PRO A 114 -9.24 -9.98 13.15
N TYR A 115 -9.52 -10.64 12.04
CA TYR A 115 -9.80 -12.09 12.02
C TYR A 115 -8.61 -12.91 12.53
N ILE A 116 -7.39 -12.59 12.10
CA ILE A 116 -6.18 -13.29 12.55
C ILE A 116 -5.96 -13.05 14.05
N ARG A 117 -6.09 -11.82 14.53
CA ARG A 117 -6.00 -11.49 15.97
C ARG A 117 -7.04 -12.26 16.78
N PHE A 118 -8.25 -12.42 16.26
CA PHE A 118 -9.31 -13.19 16.90
C PHE A 118 -8.97 -14.69 16.97
N ARG A 119 -8.37 -15.25 15.91
CA ARG A 119 -8.04 -16.68 15.82
C ARG A 119 -6.78 -17.09 16.56
N ILE A 120 -5.82 -16.18 16.71
CA ILE A 120 -4.52 -16.46 17.30
C ILE A 120 -4.36 -15.61 18.57
N PRO A 121 -4.74 -16.14 19.75
CA PRO A 121 -4.59 -15.43 21.02
C PRO A 121 -3.13 -15.02 21.23
N GLY A 122 -2.92 -13.75 21.60
CA GLY A 122 -1.58 -13.20 21.78
C GLY A 122 -0.89 -12.74 20.50
N PHE A 123 -1.53 -12.87 19.32
CA PHE A 123 -1.00 -12.31 18.07
C PHE A 123 -0.92 -10.78 18.13
N ARG A 124 0.30 -10.25 17.99
CA ARG A 124 0.58 -8.81 18.09
C ARG A 124 0.97 -8.26 16.72
N TYR A 125 -0.02 -7.93 15.90
CA TYR A 125 0.18 -7.02 14.77
C TYR A 125 -0.03 -5.59 15.25
N ARG A 126 0.95 -4.70 15.15
CA ARG A 126 0.81 -3.30 15.59
C ARG A 126 0.41 -2.43 14.41
N PHE A 127 -0.89 -2.33 14.14
CA PHE A 127 -1.39 -1.28 13.26
C PHE A 127 -1.35 0.06 14.00
N ASN A 128 -0.68 1.06 13.44
CA ASN A 128 -0.67 2.41 13.99
C ASN A 128 -1.50 3.34 13.08
N PRO A 129 -2.68 3.80 13.52
CA PRO A 129 -3.52 4.72 12.75
C PRO A 129 -2.81 6.03 12.36
N GLU A 130 -1.94 6.57 13.24
CA GLU A 130 -1.18 7.79 12.93
C GLU A 130 -0.16 7.55 11.82
N ALA A 131 0.54 6.42 11.88
CA ALA A 131 1.49 6.01 10.83
C ALA A 131 0.77 5.82 9.50
N PHE A 132 -0.42 5.24 9.54
CA PHE A 132 -1.26 5.05 8.37
C PHE A 132 -1.69 6.38 7.76
N ILE A 133 -2.27 7.29 8.54
CA ILE A 133 -2.69 8.62 8.07
C ILE A 133 -1.50 9.40 7.51
N LEU A 134 -0.34 9.33 8.17
CA LEU A 134 0.86 9.99 7.68
C LEU A 134 1.34 9.36 6.36
N THR A 135 1.25 8.04 6.22
CA THR A 135 1.60 7.35 4.98
C THR A 135 0.69 7.77 3.84
N LEU A 136 -0.62 7.84 4.08
CA LEU A 136 -1.58 8.33 3.09
C LEU A 136 -1.28 9.78 2.71
N THR A 137 -1.04 10.63 3.71
CA THR A 137 -0.68 12.03 3.49
C THR A 137 0.54 12.11 2.57
N VAL A 138 1.62 11.39 2.87
CA VAL A 138 2.83 11.38 2.06
C VAL A 138 2.56 10.83 0.66
N THR A 139 1.75 9.79 0.53
CA THR A 139 1.38 9.20 -0.76
C THR A 139 0.59 10.16 -1.64
N PHE A 140 -0.35 10.92 -1.11
CA PHE A 140 -1.11 11.89 -1.92
C PHE A 140 -0.34 13.20 -2.14
N THR A 141 0.43 13.69 -1.17
CA THR A 141 1.04 15.02 -1.31
C THR A 141 2.43 15.01 -1.92
N PHE A 142 3.26 14.01 -1.59
CA PHE A 142 4.68 14.04 -1.94
C PHE A 142 5.10 12.99 -2.97
N ILE A 143 4.56 11.77 -2.92
CA ILE A 143 4.88 10.72 -3.90
C ILE A 143 4.64 11.17 -5.35
N PRO A 144 3.61 11.98 -5.71
CA PRO A 144 3.45 12.46 -7.08
C PRO A 144 4.72 13.13 -7.65
N PHE A 145 5.40 13.94 -6.83
CA PHE A 145 6.63 14.61 -7.26
C PHE A 145 7.76 13.61 -7.47
N SER A 146 7.93 12.65 -6.57
CA SER A 146 8.98 11.61 -6.68
C SER A 146 8.76 10.73 -7.90
N VAL A 147 7.53 10.26 -8.12
CA VAL A 147 7.14 9.45 -9.27
C VAL A 147 7.34 10.22 -10.58
N SER A 148 6.93 11.49 -10.61
CA SER A 148 7.15 12.35 -11.77
C SER A 148 8.63 12.58 -12.03
N GLY A 149 9.45 12.82 -11.01
CA GLY A 149 10.90 13.00 -11.15
C GLY A 149 11.61 11.75 -11.69
N ILE A 150 11.24 10.57 -11.20
CA ILE A 150 11.69 9.28 -11.76
C ILE A 150 11.31 9.17 -13.24
N SER A 151 10.06 9.52 -13.56
CA SER A 151 9.52 9.43 -14.92
C SER A 151 10.20 10.41 -15.88
N ILE A 152 10.51 11.63 -15.44
CA ILE A 152 11.27 12.62 -16.21
C ILE A 152 12.67 12.08 -16.50
N TYR A 153 13.37 11.58 -15.48
CA TYR A 153 14.74 11.08 -15.64
C TYR A 153 14.82 9.95 -16.67
N PHE A 154 14.02 8.89 -16.50
CA PHE A 154 14.02 7.77 -17.43
C PHE A 154 13.39 8.13 -18.79
N GLY A 155 12.38 8.99 -18.80
CA GLY A 155 11.75 9.50 -20.02
C GLY A 155 12.76 10.20 -20.93
N LYS A 156 13.62 11.05 -20.36
CA LYS A 156 14.72 11.71 -21.08
C LYS A 156 15.72 10.71 -21.65
N ILE A 157 16.17 9.74 -20.85
CA ILE A 157 17.11 8.68 -21.29
C ILE A 157 16.54 7.91 -22.49
N MET A 158 15.23 7.68 -22.49
CA MET A 158 14.54 6.98 -23.58
C MET A 158 14.14 7.87 -24.77
N GLY A 159 14.46 9.16 -24.74
CA GLY A 159 14.07 10.09 -25.81
C GLY A 159 12.57 10.35 -25.90
N LYS A 160 11.80 10.14 -24.83
CA LYS A 160 10.38 10.50 -24.77
C LYS A 160 10.23 12.01 -24.55
N SER A 161 9.19 12.62 -25.14
CA SER A 161 8.92 14.06 -25.02
C SER A 161 8.00 14.40 -23.86
N ALA A 162 7.04 13.51 -23.58
CA ALA A 162 6.06 13.66 -22.52
C ALA A 162 5.50 12.29 -22.13
N ALA A 163 4.74 12.29 -21.05
CA ALA A 163 3.86 11.20 -20.69
C ALA A 163 2.63 11.73 -19.95
N TRP A 164 1.56 10.96 -20.02
CA TRP A 164 0.31 11.24 -19.32
C TRP A 164 -0.23 9.94 -18.74
N GLY A 165 -0.91 10.04 -17.61
CA GLY A 165 -1.58 8.89 -17.01
C GLY A 165 -0.69 7.87 -16.35
N PHE A 166 -0.04 8.30 -15.29
CA PHE A 166 0.72 7.39 -14.47
C PHE A 166 -0.15 6.81 -13.36
N SER A 167 -0.29 5.48 -13.35
CA SER A 167 -0.86 4.75 -12.20
C SER A 167 0.09 4.71 -11.01
N GLY A 168 1.11 5.57 -10.96
CA GLY A 168 2.13 5.56 -9.93
C GLY A 168 1.54 5.63 -8.51
N LEU A 169 0.45 6.36 -8.31
CA LEU A 169 -0.28 6.37 -7.04
C LEU A 169 -0.98 5.03 -6.74
N LEU A 170 -1.67 4.43 -7.72
CA LEU A 170 -2.26 3.10 -7.56
C LEU A 170 -1.19 2.06 -7.24
N TYR A 171 -0.06 2.12 -7.93
CA TYR A 171 1.09 1.27 -7.67
C TYR A 171 1.72 1.55 -6.31
N ALA A 172 1.73 2.79 -5.82
CA ALA A 172 2.15 3.11 -4.46
C ALA A 172 1.22 2.48 -3.42
N PHE A 173 -0.10 2.50 -3.63
CA PHE A 173 -1.04 1.76 -2.77
C PHE A 173 -0.85 0.26 -2.85
N LEU A 174 -0.53 -0.27 -4.04
CA LEU A 174 -0.17 -1.68 -4.18
C LEU A 174 1.10 -2.00 -3.40
N GLY A 175 2.16 -1.18 -3.51
CA GLY A 175 3.40 -1.34 -2.75
C GLY A 175 3.17 -1.29 -1.24
N PHE A 176 2.35 -0.33 -0.80
CA PHE A 176 1.90 -0.20 0.59
C PHE A 176 1.17 -1.47 1.08
N LEU A 177 0.21 -1.97 0.30
CA LEU A 177 -0.56 -3.17 0.62
C LEU A 177 0.34 -4.40 0.69
N ILE A 178 1.21 -4.59 -0.31
CA ILE A 178 2.17 -5.70 -0.35
C ILE A 178 3.11 -5.62 0.86
N TYR A 179 3.66 -4.45 1.21
CA TYR A 179 4.48 -4.29 2.41
C TYR A 179 3.75 -4.83 3.65
N HIS A 180 2.50 -4.45 3.86
CA HIS A 180 1.76 -4.88 5.03
C HIS A 180 1.39 -6.38 5.02
N ILE A 181 1.12 -6.95 3.84
CA ILE A 181 0.95 -8.39 3.68
C ILE A 181 2.25 -9.12 4.07
N VAL A 182 3.40 -8.66 3.56
CA VAL A 182 4.72 -9.22 3.90
C VAL A 182 5.02 -9.07 5.40
N PHE A 183 4.76 -7.90 5.97
CA PHE A 183 4.97 -7.62 7.38
C PHE A 183 4.09 -8.49 8.28
N LEU A 184 2.82 -8.71 7.89
CA LEU A 184 1.91 -9.63 8.56
C LEU A 184 2.48 -11.05 8.58
N PHE A 185 2.94 -11.55 7.42
CA PHE A 185 3.54 -12.87 7.32
C PHE A 185 4.79 -13.01 8.20
N ILE A 186 5.71 -12.05 8.15
CA ILE A 186 6.91 -12.03 9.01
C ILE A 186 6.51 -12.02 10.49
N THR A 187 5.48 -11.25 10.86
CA THR A 187 4.99 -11.17 12.24
C THR A 187 4.48 -12.52 12.72
N ILE A 188 3.71 -13.23 11.89
CA ILE A 188 3.22 -14.58 12.18
C ILE A 188 4.41 -15.52 12.40
N LEU A 189 5.41 -15.46 11.53
CA LEU A 189 6.62 -16.30 11.65
C LEU A 189 7.38 -16.07 12.94
N LEU A 190 7.71 -14.82 13.24
CA LEU A 190 8.50 -14.49 14.41
C LEU A 190 7.76 -14.90 15.69
N GLN A 191 6.44 -14.68 15.75
CA GLN A 191 5.65 -15.04 16.93
C GLN A 191 5.46 -16.56 17.06
N SER A 192 5.34 -17.27 15.95
CA SER A 192 5.31 -18.73 15.89
C SER A 192 6.62 -19.34 16.40
N SER A 193 7.77 -18.83 15.93
CA SER A 193 9.10 -19.31 16.34
C SER A 193 9.44 -19.02 17.82
N SER A 194 8.86 -17.96 18.38
CA SER A 194 9.11 -17.55 19.78
C SER A 194 8.27 -18.31 20.82
N GLY A 195 7.43 -19.26 20.41
CA GLY A 195 6.52 -19.99 21.32
C GLY A 195 5.39 -19.13 21.89
N ILE A 196 5.24 -17.88 21.43
CA ILE A 196 4.17 -16.96 21.85
C ILE A 196 2.82 -17.40 21.30
N ILE A 197 2.81 -18.06 20.14
CA ILE A 197 1.64 -18.76 19.62
C ILE A 197 1.72 -20.19 20.15
N PRO A 198 0.92 -20.58 21.17
CA PRO A 198 0.94 -21.95 21.64
C PRO A 198 0.55 -22.88 20.49
N PRO A 199 1.23 -24.01 20.29
CA PRO A 199 0.76 -25.02 19.36
C PRO A 199 -0.69 -25.33 19.75
N GLN A 200 -1.59 -25.34 18.76
CA GLN A 200 -2.96 -25.79 18.99
C GLN A 200 -2.86 -27.20 19.56
N LYS A 201 -3.06 -27.33 20.87
CA LYS A 201 -3.27 -28.63 21.49
C LYS A 201 -4.57 -29.15 20.90
N GLU A 202 -4.46 -29.92 19.82
CA GLU A 202 -5.48 -30.93 19.54
C GLU A 202 -5.58 -31.78 20.81
N SER A 203 -6.79 -31.84 21.35
CA SER A 203 -7.15 -32.65 22.50
C SER A 203 -6.96 -34.13 22.17
N ALA A 204 -5.72 -34.61 22.14
CA ALA A 204 -5.40 -36.02 22.08
C ALA A 204 -4.91 -36.45 23.47
N MET A 205 -5.83 -37.06 24.20
CA MET A 205 -5.54 -37.87 25.37
C MET A 205 -4.77 -39.12 24.91
N ILE A 206 -3.44 -39.08 24.82
CA ILE A 206 -2.62 -40.29 24.68
C ILE A 206 -1.36 -40.17 25.52
N THR A 207 -1.31 -40.99 26.56
CA THR A 207 -0.11 -41.36 27.32
C THR A 207 0.75 -42.31 26.50
N SER A 208 1.93 -41.90 26.06
CA SER A 208 3.09 -42.81 26.04
C SER A 208 4.40 -42.06 25.84
N SER A 209 5.38 -42.43 26.66
CA SER A 209 6.75 -41.98 26.73
C SER A 209 7.53 -42.06 25.41
N GLN A 210 8.36 -41.02 25.21
CA GLN A 210 9.34 -40.76 24.14
C GLN A 210 8.75 -40.11 22.88
N ASP A 211 8.77 -38.77 22.85
CA ASP A 211 8.19 -37.94 21.79
C ASP A 211 9.18 -37.66 20.64
N PRO A 212 9.07 -38.34 19.48
CA PRO A 212 9.50 -37.81 18.18
C PRO A 212 8.66 -36.59 17.72
N GLU A 213 7.83 -36.04 18.61
CA GLU A 213 6.93 -34.91 18.38
C GLU A 213 7.67 -33.56 18.41
N GLU A 214 8.75 -33.45 19.20
CA GLU A 214 9.56 -32.23 19.31
C GLU A 214 10.30 -31.92 17.98
N ASP A 215 10.83 -32.96 17.32
CA ASP A 215 11.51 -32.84 16.01
C ASP A 215 10.54 -32.61 14.83
N ARG A 216 9.29 -33.10 14.92
CA ARG A 216 8.25 -32.82 13.91
C ARG A 216 7.77 -31.37 13.97
N ASN A 217 7.64 -30.82 15.18
CA ASN A 217 7.27 -29.42 15.35
C ASN A 217 8.37 -28.47 14.87
N ALA A 218 9.64 -28.74 15.17
CA ALA A 218 10.76 -27.93 14.71
C ALA A 218 10.85 -27.85 13.16
N ASN A 219 10.67 -28.99 12.47
CA ASN A 219 10.64 -29.02 11.00
C ASN A 219 9.40 -28.34 10.41
N GLY A 220 8.24 -28.47 11.06
CA GLY A 220 7.01 -27.77 10.64
C GLY A 220 7.15 -26.26 10.67
N TYR A 221 7.74 -25.72 11.75
CA TYR A 221 8.02 -24.29 11.87
C TYR A 221 9.06 -23.79 10.88
N ALA A 222 10.11 -24.58 10.59
CA ALA A 222 11.13 -24.22 9.62
C ALA A 222 10.58 -24.15 8.18
N VAL A 223 9.74 -25.13 7.78
CA VAL A 223 9.10 -25.15 6.45
C VAL A 223 8.09 -24.01 6.30
N GLN A 224 7.26 -23.73 7.32
CA GLN A 224 6.35 -22.59 7.31
C GLN A 224 7.10 -21.25 7.26
N SER A 225 8.21 -21.13 7.98
CA SER A 225 9.11 -19.96 7.97
C SER A 225 9.76 -19.74 6.61
N ALA A 226 10.28 -20.79 5.99
CA ALA A 226 10.85 -20.71 4.65
C ALA A 226 9.79 -20.32 3.60
N PHE A 227 8.59 -20.93 3.65
CA PHE A 227 7.50 -20.61 2.73
C PHE A 227 7.03 -19.16 2.87
N LEU A 228 6.95 -18.64 4.09
CA LEU A 228 6.49 -17.27 4.35
C LEU A 228 7.57 -16.21 4.07
N VAL A 229 8.85 -16.50 4.27
CA VAL A 229 9.96 -15.64 3.79
C VAL A 229 10.01 -15.65 2.26
N PHE A 230 9.83 -16.83 1.65
CA PHE A 230 9.73 -16.96 0.20
C PHE A 230 8.57 -16.13 -0.34
N ALA A 231 7.36 -16.24 0.21
CA ALA A 231 6.22 -15.41 -0.17
C ALA A 231 6.49 -13.91 0.06
N GLY A 232 7.12 -13.57 1.18
CA GLY A 232 7.47 -12.20 1.56
C GLY A 232 8.40 -11.50 0.58
N VAL A 233 9.34 -12.25 -0.01
CA VAL A 233 10.34 -11.74 -0.96
C VAL A 233 9.88 -11.91 -2.40
N PHE A 234 9.31 -13.07 -2.74
CA PHE A 234 8.90 -13.43 -4.10
C PHE A 234 7.74 -12.58 -4.61
N ILE A 235 6.76 -12.23 -3.76
CA ILE A 235 5.61 -11.42 -4.18
C ILE A 235 6.04 -10.03 -4.69
N PRO A 236 6.88 -9.26 -3.97
CA PRO A 236 7.47 -8.03 -4.51
C PRO A 236 8.21 -8.24 -5.84
N PHE A 237 9.03 -9.29 -5.96
CA PHE A 237 9.75 -9.58 -7.22
C PHE A 237 8.82 -9.90 -8.39
N LEU A 238 7.74 -10.65 -8.15
CA LEU A 238 6.74 -10.96 -9.17
C LEU A 238 6.04 -9.68 -9.65
N VAL A 239 5.66 -8.79 -8.73
CA VAL A 239 5.05 -7.50 -9.09
C VAL A 239 6.02 -6.64 -9.89
N ILE A 240 7.30 -6.59 -9.51
CA ILE A 240 8.33 -5.90 -10.28
C ILE A 240 8.47 -6.52 -11.68
N ALA A 241 8.52 -7.85 -11.79
CA ALA A 241 8.64 -8.53 -13.08
C ALA A 241 7.43 -8.24 -14.00
N LEU A 242 6.22 -8.22 -13.43
CA LEU A 242 5.00 -7.84 -14.16
C LEU A 242 5.06 -6.39 -14.64
N ILE A 243 5.46 -5.44 -13.79
CA ILE A 243 5.65 -4.05 -14.18
C ILE A 243 6.69 -3.94 -15.29
N LEU A 244 7.83 -4.62 -15.17
CA LEU A 244 8.88 -4.59 -16.18
C LEU A 244 8.46 -5.25 -17.49
N SER A 245 7.54 -6.22 -17.48
CA SER A 245 6.99 -6.81 -18.70
C SER A 245 6.23 -5.78 -19.56
N GLU A 246 5.73 -4.70 -18.94
CA GLU A 246 5.08 -3.59 -19.65
C GLU A 246 6.06 -2.72 -20.45
N LEU A 247 7.39 -2.90 -20.31
CA LEU A 247 8.41 -2.15 -21.09
C LEU A 247 8.24 -2.29 -22.60
N ILE A 248 7.61 -3.40 -23.04
CA ILE A 248 7.37 -3.69 -24.45
C ILE A 248 6.28 -2.75 -25.04
N GLN A 249 5.47 -2.11 -24.20
CA GLN A 249 4.41 -1.22 -24.64
C GLN A 249 4.89 0.25 -24.66
N PRO A 250 5.02 0.89 -25.84
CA PRO A 250 5.65 2.22 -25.95
C PRO A 250 4.91 3.35 -25.22
N GLY A 251 3.63 3.15 -24.87
CA GLY A 251 2.78 4.13 -24.19
C GLY A 251 2.66 3.98 -22.67
N THR A 252 3.14 2.89 -22.06
CA THR A 252 2.98 2.67 -20.61
C THR A 252 4.02 3.44 -19.81
N GLY A 253 3.58 4.05 -18.71
CA GLY A 253 4.42 4.75 -17.76
C GLY A 253 5.15 3.80 -16.80
N VAL A 254 5.88 2.80 -17.33
CA VAL A 254 6.46 1.70 -16.56
C VAL A 254 7.33 2.18 -15.39
N PHE A 255 8.14 3.21 -15.58
CA PHE A 255 8.99 3.76 -14.52
C PHE A 255 8.19 4.47 -13.42
N ALA A 256 7.03 5.02 -13.76
CA ALA A 256 6.12 5.57 -12.77
C ALA A 256 5.42 4.46 -11.98
N HIS A 257 5.06 3.35 -12.62
CA HIS A 257 4.51 2.17 -11.96
C HIS A 257 5.55 1.57 -10.99
N LEU A 258 6.77 1.34 -11.47
CA LEU A 258 7.87 0.82 -10.66
C LEU A 258 8.23 1.77 -9.52
N GLY A 259 8.41 3.06 -9.83
CA GLY A 259 8.72 4.10 -8.86
C GLY A 259 7.64 4.22 -7.80
N GLY A 260 6.38 4.27 -8.21
CA GLY A 260 5.22 4.27 -7.31
C GLY A 260 5.22 3.06 -6.38
N PHE A 261 5.33 1.85 -6.94
CA PHE A 261 5.36 0.60 -6.16
C PHE A 261 6.50 0.56 -5.15
N MET A 262 7.73 0.89 -5.57
CA MET A 262 8.90 0.93 -4.69
C MET A 262 8.78 1.97 -3.58
N LEU A 263 8.30 3.18 -3.91
CA LEU A 263 8.09 4.24 -2.94
C LEU A 263 7.01 3.84 -1.92
N GLY A 264 5.88 3.31 -2.37
CA GLY A 264 4.81 2.81 -1.49
C GLY A 264 5.29 1.73 -0.53
N PHE A 265 6.05 0.76 -1.05
CA PHE A 265 6.63 -0.32 -0.26
C PHE A 265 7.64 0.18 0.78
N LEU A 266 8.48 1.16 0.44
CA LEU A 266 9.56 1.65 1.30
C LEU A 266 9.12 2.73 2.30
N ILE A 267 8.19 3.61 1.94
CA ILE A 267 7.74 4.72 2.78
C ILE A 267 6.99 4.21 4.01
N SER A 268 6.22 3.14 3.86
CA SER A 268 5.40 2.54 4.92
C SER A 268 6.23 2.11 6.14
N PRO A 269 7.28 1.27 6.01
CA PRO A 269 8.13 0.91 7.14
C PRO A 269 8.88 2.11 7.72
N LEU A 270 9.31 3.07 6.91
CA LEU A 270 10.01 4.27 7.42
C LEU A 270 9.11 5.10 8.32
N ILE A 271 7.86 5.34 7.90
CA ILE A 271 6.86 6.07 8.70
C ILE A 271 6.48 5.29 9.95
N GLU A 272 6.30 3.97 9.83
CA GLU A 272 5.96 3.11 10.96
C GLU A 272 7.10 3.08 12.00
N MET A 273 8.35 2.93 11.56
CA MET A 273 9.53 3.01 12.44
C MET A 273 9.71 4.40 13.07
N MET A 274 9.47 5.47 12.30
CA MET A 274 9.54 6.84 12.81
C MET A 274 8.49 7.13 13.89
N THR A 275 7.25 6.66 13.68
CA THR A 275 6.15 6.90 14.63
C THR A 275 6.28 6.05 15.88
N LEU A 276 6.61 4.75 15.72
CA LEU A 276 6.68 3.79 16.82
C LEU A 276 7.99 3.84 17.63
N SER A 277 9.06 4.43 17.11
CA SER A 277 10.33 4.47 17.84
C SER A 277 10.22 5.29 19.13
N PRO A 278 10.64 4.77 20.30
CA PRO A 278 10.65 5.56 21.54
C PRO A 278 11.81 6.56 21.60
N LYS A 279 12.85 6.40 20.76
CA LYS A 279 14.08 7.20 20.84
C LYS A 279 14.04 8.36 19.85
N LYS A 280 14.11 9.60 20.34
CA LYS A 280 14.14 10.82 19.50
C LYS A 280 15.18 10.76 18.37
N LYS A 281 16.39 10.26 18.64
CA LYS A 281 17.45 10.11 17.62
C LYS A 281 17.04 9.19 16.46
N GLN A 282 16.34 8.10 16.75
CA GLN A 282 15.84 7.18 15.71
C GLN A 282 14.70 7.81 14.91
N LYS A 283 13.76 8.51 15.56
CA LYS A 283 12.71 9.26 14.85
C LYS A 283 13.30 10.25 13.84
N ILE A 284 14.31 11.03 14.26
CA ILE A 284 15.00 11.99 13.39
C ILE A 284 15.68 11.28 12.23
N ALA A 285 16.39 10.17 12.50
CA ALA A 285 17.05 9.39 11.45
C ALA A 285 16.06 8.86 10.41
N PHE A 286 14.96 8.22 10.84
CA PHE A 286 13.94 7.71 9.93
C PHE A 286 13.22 8.83 9.17
N GLY A 287 12.93 9.96 9.82
CA GLY A 287 12.36 11.14 9.16
C GLY A 287 13.30 11.73 8.11
N PHE A 288 14.60 11.77 8.38
CA PHE A 288 15.61 12.19 7.41
C PHE A 288 15.68 11.21 6.22
N PHE A 289 15.72 9.89 6.47
CA PHE A 289 15.68 8.89 5.40
C PHE A 289 14.40 8.97 4.57
N LEU A 290 13.25 9.18 5.20
CA LEU A 290 11.97 9.40 4.50
C LEU A 290 12.06 10.64 3.60
N ALA A 291 12.60 11.75 4.11
CA ALA A 291 12.79 12.96 3.31
C ALA A 291 13.72 12.70 2.13
N LEU A 292 14.82 11.95 2.29
CA LEU A 292 15.70 11.58 1.19
C LEU A 292 14.98 10.72 0.12
N VAL A 293 14.25 9.68 0.54
CA VAL A 293 13.51 8.78 -0.35
C VAL A 293 12.47 9.53 -1.18
N VAL A 294 11.87 10.58 -0.63
CA VAL A 294 10.85 11.38 -1.32
C VAL A 294 11.48 12.52 -2.14
N VAL A 295 12.35 13.32 -1.54
CA VAL A 295 12.87 14.55 -2.14
C VAL A 295 13.89 14.25 -3.23
N VAL A 296 14.81 13.30 -3.02
CA VAL A 296 15.87 13.02 -4.01
C VAL A 296 15.25 12.62 -5.35
N PRO A 297 14.35 11.64 -5.45
CA PRO A 297 13.75 11.30 -6.76
C PRO A 297 12.94 12.44 -7.35
N ALA A 298 12.34 13.32 -6.53
CA ALA A 298 11.57 14.47 -6.99
C ALA A 298 12.42 15.57 -7.65
N VAL A 299 13.71 15.69 -7.29
CA VAL A 299 14.58 16.77 -7.79
C VAL A 299 15.79 16.26 -8.58
N PHE A 300 16.12 14.97 -8.50
CA PHE A 300 17.34 14.39 -9.10
C PHE A 300 17.45 14.65 -10.60
N TRP A 301 16.32 14.67 -11.31
CA TRP A 301 16.27 14.98 -12.75
C TRP A 301 16.82 16.38 -13.10
N LEU A 302 16.86 17.32 -12.15
CA LEU A 302 17.45 18.66 -12.34
C LEU A 302 18.96 18.61 -12.59
N ALA A 303 19.65 17.58 -12.11
CA ALA A 303 21.09 17.40 -12.34
C ALA A 303 21.42 16.96 -13.79
N PHE A 304 20.39 16.62 -14.59
CA PHE A 304 20.49 16.15 -15.97
C PHE A 304 19.68 17.06 -16.92
N VAL A 305 19.54 18.33 -16.55
CA VAL A 305 19.00 19.40 -17.39
C VAL A 305 20.14 20.07 -18.14
#